data_AF-A0A743P8I8-F1
#
_entry.id   AF-A0A743P8I8-F1
#
_cell.length_a   1.000
_cell.length_b   1.000
_cell.length_c   1.000
_cell.angle_alpha   90.00
_cell.angle_beta   90.00
_cell.angle_gamma   90.00
#
_symmetry.space_group_name_H-M   'P 1'
#
loop_
_entity.id
_entity.type
_entity.pdbx_description
1 polymer ?
#
loop_
_entity_poly.entity_id
_entity_poly.type
_entity_poly.pdbx_seq_one_letter_code
_entity_poly.pdbx_strand_id
1 'polypeptide(L)'
;MKFAYFKLDSVITDKYVSMYKADIKPERSRILCQLQTATGAVGFKITDKGYNEVIDAVYFNHVPYGAAWEIMESGLFFDGYLLVSAVPDTEYASGRDVAEELERACQKLKNYPCFEHWLCEKLGVISKGMFMFGGYSAWKLVFSRDGSHILFRVPLDHEGKVRESIPVDCTRIKHSEYVALTEE
;
A
#
# COMPACT_ATOMS: atom_id res chain seq x y z
N MET A 1 -19.98 -13.07 4.42
CA MET A 1 -18.83 -13.60 3.64
C MET A 1 -17.99 -14.48 4.56
N LYS A 2 -17.60 -15.69 4.14
CA LYS A 2 -16.75 -16.59 4.94
C LYS A 2 -15.28 -16.40 4.57
N PHE A 3 -14.37 -16.64 5.52
CA PHE A 3 -12.93 -16.44 5.33
C PHE A 3 -12.13 -17.67 5.76
N ALA A 4 -10.99 -17.88 5.10
CA ALA A 4 -9.89 -18.69 5.60
C ALA A 4 -8.76 -17.78 6.08
N TYR A 5 -7.99 -18.28 7.05
CA TYR A 5 -6.91 -17.57 7.69
C TYR A 5 -5.62 -18.34 7.52
N PHE A 6 -4.55 -17.64 7.15
CA PHE A 6 -3.23 -18.21 6.96
C PHE A 6 -2.18 -17.38 7.68
N LYS A 7 -1.03 -18.01 7.94
CA LYS A 7 0.12 -17.41 8.61
C LYS A 7 1.41 -17.84 7.91
N LEU A 8 2.33 -16.91 7.72
CA LEU A 8 3.74 -17.21 7.52
C LEU A 8 4.39 -17.37 8.89
N ASP A 9 5.22 -18.40 9.08
CA ASP A 9 6.02 -18.50 10.31
C ASP A 9 6.98 -17.30 10.45
N SER A 10 7.59 -17.15 11.62
CA SER A 10 8.44 -16.00 11.90
C SER A 10 9.71 -15.96 11.06
N VAL A 11 10.32 -17.11 10.75
CA VAL A 11 11.54 -17.19 9.95
C VAL A 11 11.26 -16.76 8.51
N ILE A 12 10.13 -17.21 7.96
CA ILE A 12 9.69 -16.84 6.62
C ILE A 12 9.24 -15.38 6.57
N THR A 13 8.56 -14.90 7.62
CA THR A 13 8.20 -13.49 7.77
C THR A 13 9.44 -12.60 7.73
N ASP A 14 10.45 -12.91 8.54
CA ASP A 14 11.72 -12.18 8.60
C ASP A 14 12.46 -12.20 7.26
N LYS A 15 12.46 -13.35 6.58
CA LYS A 15 13.03 -13.48 5.23
C LYS A 15 12.39 -12.49 4.26
N TYR A 16 11.06 -12.47 4.14
CA TYR A 16 10.38 -11.59 3.20
C TYR A 16 10.50 -10.11 3.57
N VAL A 17 10.39 -9.77 4.85
CA VAL A 17 10.58 -8.40 5.33
C VAL A 17 12.00 -7.92 5.03
N SER A 18 13.00 -8.76 5.27
CA SER A 18 14.41 -8.42 5.00
C SER A 18 14.69 -8.24 3.52
N MET A 19 14.18 -9.13 2.67
CA MET A 19 14.26 -9.01 1.21
C MET A 19 13.62 -7.70 0.73
N TYR A 20 12.42 -7.36 1.20
CA TYR A 20 11.77 -6.11 0.82
C TYR A 20 12.57 -4.87 1.27
N LYS A 21 13.09 -4.89 2.51
CA LYS A 21 13.90 -3.81 3.08
C LYS A 21 15.20 -3.61 2.31
N ALA A 22 15.78 -4.67 1.74
CA ALA A 22 17.01 -4.60 0.96
C ALA A 22 16.75 -4.17 -0.49
N ASP A 23 15.77 -4.79 -1.16
CA ASP A 23 15.67 -4.74 -2.62
C ASP A 23 14.69 -3.68 -3.13
N ILE A 24 13.65 -3.35 -2.35
CA ILE A 24 12.52 -2.52 -2.82
C ILE A 24 12.40 -1.22 -2.04
N LYS A 25 12.41 -1.32 -0.70
CA LYS A 25 12.18 -0.17 0.19
C LYS A 25 13.12 1.01 -0.08
N PRO A 26 14.44 0.84 -0.33
CA PRO A 26 15.35 1.97 -0.47
C PRO A 26 15.01 2.85 -1.69
N GLU A 27 14.79 2.23 -2.85
CA GLU A 27 14.44 2.95 -4.07
C GLU A 27 13.04 3.57 -4.00
N ARG A 28 12.07 2.84 -3.42
CA ARG A 28 10.74 3.38 -3.13
C ARG A 28 10.82 4.64 -2.27
N SER A 29 11.55 4.57 -1.15
CA SER A 29 11.76 5.72 -0.26
C SER A 29 12.46 6.87 -0.97
N ARG A 30 13.46 6.59 -1.82
CA ARG A 30 14.14 7.62 -2.61
C ARG A 30 13.18 8.38 -3.53
N ILE A 31 12.30 7.67 -4.25
CA ILE A 31 11.31 8.29 -5.14
C ILE A 31 10.36 9.21 -4.35
N LEU A 32 9.83 8.72 -3.23
CA LEU A 32 8.89 9.49 -2.40
C LEU A 32 9.58 10.70 -1.74
N CYS A 33 10.81 10.56 -1.25
CA CYS A 33 11.55 11.68 -0.66
C CYS A 33 11.91 12.75 -1.70
N GLN A 34 12.27 12.35 -2.93
CA GLN A 34 12.48 13.29 -4.03
C GLN A 34 11.20 14.07 -4.33
N LEU A 35 10.06 13.37 -4.38
CA LEU A 35 8.77 14.00 -4.62
C LEU A 35 8.36 14.93 -3.48
N GLN A 36 8.59 14.55 -2.22
CA GLN A 36 8.37 15.42 -1.05
C GLN A 36 9.19 16.69 -1.15
N THR A 37 10.46 16.57 -1.55
CA THR A 37 11.36 17.72 -1.72
C THR A 37 10.89 18.65 -2.84
N ALA A 38 10.48 18.10 -3.97
CA ALA A 38 10.05 18.88 -5.13
C ALA A 38 8.72 19.62 -4.89
N THR A 39 7.79 18.97 -4.17
CA THR A 39 6.45 19.52 -3.94
C THR A 39 6.33 20.31 -2.64
N GLY A 40 7.28 20.17 -1.70
CA GLY A 40 7.16 20.68 -0.34
C GLY A 40 6.20 19.86 0.55
N ALA A 41 5.85 18.64 0.13
CA ALA A 41 4.93 17.77 0.84
C ALA A 41 5.55 17.10 2.07
N VAL A 42 4.72 16.83 3.08
CA VAL A 42 5.09 16.00 4.24
C VAL A 42 4.63 14.54 4.09
N GLY A 43 3.78 14.25 3.12
CA GLY A 43 3.32 12.89 2.84
C GLY A 43 2.40 12.80 1.64
N PHE A 44 1.97 11.58 1.33
CA PHE A 44 1.09 11.29 0.20
C PHE A 44 0.01 10.30 0.61
N LYS A 45 -1.19 10.50 0.08
CA LYS A 45 -2.22 9.47 0.07
C LYS A 45 -1.99 8.61 -1.16
N ILE A 46 -1.47 7.41 -0.95
CA ILE A 46 -1.18 6.46 -2.02
C ILE A 46 -2.19 5.32 -1.95
N THR A 47 -2.90 5.09 -3.04
CA THR A 47 -3.81 3.95 -3.17
C THR A 47 -3.21 2.97 -4.16
N ASP A 48 -3.17 1.71 -3.75
CA ASP A 48 -2.83 0.61 -4.64
C ASP A 48 -3.96 0.34 -5.63
N LYS A 49 -3.67 0.61 -6.92
CA LYS A 49 -4.33 0.24 -8.18
C LYS A 49 -4.37 -1.25 -8.53
N GLY A 50 -3.62 -2.05 -7.78
CA GLY A 50 -3.09 -3.34 -8.16
C GLY A 50 -1.81 -3.16 -8.98
N TYR A 51 -1.89 -2.86 -10.28
CA TYR A 51 -0.69 -2.74 -11.14
C TYR A 51 -0.01 -1.38 -11.05
N ASN A 52 -0.66 -0.41 -10.40
CA ASN A 52 -0.18 0.95 -10.29
C ASN A 52 -0.61 1.58 -8.97
N GLU A 53 0.35 1.94 -8.14
CA GLU A 53 0.05 2.88 -7.08
C GLU A 53 -0.21 4.26 -7.66
N VAL A 54 -1.27 4.90 -7.17
CA VAL A 54 -1.67 6.26 -7.55
C VAL A 54 -1.59 7.15 -6.32
N ILE A 55 -0.97 8.31 -6.48
CA ILE A 55 -0.99 9.38 -5.48
C ILE A 55 -2.31 10.13 -5.66
N ASP A 56 -3.30 9.83 -4.82
CA ASP A 56 -4.63 10.44 -4.90
C ASP A 56 -4.67 11.82 -4.21
N ALA A 57 -3.76 12.10 -3.28
CA ALA A 57 -3.64 13.39 -2.62
C ALA A 57 -2.24 13.61 -2.04
N VAL A 58 -1.89 14.87 -1.86
CA VAL A 58 -0.62 15.32 -1.27
C VAL A 58 -0.92 15.99 0.08
N TYR A 59 -0.12 15.65 1.09
CA TYR A 59 -0.26 16.21 2.43
C TYR A 59 0.79 17.28 2.71
N PHE A 60 0.34 18.39 3.29
CA PHE A 60 1.15 19.52 3.70
C PHE A 60 0.93 19.81 5.19
N ASN A 61 1.98 20.27 5.88
CA ASN A 61 1.89 20.78 7.26
C ASN A 61 1.59 22.30 7.32
N HIS A 62 1.19 22.87 6.19
CA HIS A 62 0.83 24.27 5.98
C HIS A 62 -0.16 24.34 4.81
N VAL A 63 -0.82 25.49 4.62
CA VAL A 63 -1.60 25.71 3.41
C VAL A 63 -0.61 25.94 2.26
N PRO A 64 -0.60 25.12 1.20
CA PRO A 64 0.35 25.29 0.11
C PRO A 64 0.09 26.64 -0.59
N TYR A 65 1.17 27.36 -0.90
CA TYR A 65 1.08 28.68 -1.51
C TYR A 65 0.87 28.58 -3.04
N GLY A 66 0.01 29.45 -3.58
CA GLY A 66 -0.20 29.61 -5.02
C GLY A 66 -1.35 28.79 -5.59
N ALA A 67 -1.53 28.87 -6.91
CA ALA A 67 -2.66 28.28 -7.64
C ALA A 67 -2.39 26.86 -8.16
N ALA A 68 -1.31 26.20 -7.72
CA ALA A 68 -0.97 24.86 -8.18
C ALA A 68 -1.81 23.76 -7.51
N TRP A 69 -2.52 24.08 -6.43
CA TRP A 69 -3.14 23.12 -5.54
C TRP A 69 -4.61 23.47 -5.28
N GLU A 70 -5.48 22.48 -5.43
CA GLU A 70 -6.86 22.52 -4.95
C GLU A 70 -6.92 21.82 -3.59
N ILE A 71 -7.36 22.56 -2.56
CA ILE A 71 -7.45 22.02 -1.19
C ILE A 71 -8.70 21.14 -1.10
N MET A 72 -8.52 19.86 -0.79
CA MET A 72 -9.63 18.91 -0.65
C MET A 72 -10.20 18.91 0.78
N GLU A 73 -9.31 18.82 1.77
CA GLU A 73 -9.69 18.73 3.18
C GLU A 73 -8.60 19.37 4.03
N SER A 74 -8.99 20.24 4.96
CA SER A 74 -8.14 20.86 5.96
C SER A 74 -8.71 20.55 7.34
N GLY A 75 -8.02 19.79 8.18
CA GLY A 75 -8.62 19.52 9.49
C GLY A 75 -8.05 18.45 10.39
N LEU A 76 -7.00 17.73 9.98
CA LEU A 76 -6.34 16.82 10.90
C LEU A 76 -5.24 17.58 11.63
N PHE A 77 -5.53 18.03 12.85
CA PHE A 77 -4.49 18.37 13.81
C PHE A 77 -3.82 17.08 14.26
N PHE A 78 -2.73 16.70 13.59
CA PHE A 78 -1.89 15.60 14.04
C PHE A 78 -0.74 16.20 14.85
N ASP A 79 -0.66 15.83 16.14
CA ASP A 79 0.37 16.35 17.06
C ASP A 79 0.42 17.89 17.16
N GLY A 80 -0.74 18.56 17.05
CA GLY A 80 -0.86 20.01 17.09
C GLY A 80 -0.54 20.75 15.78
N TYR A 81 -0.16 20.04 14.72
CA TYR A 81 0.11 20.62 13.40
C TYR A 81 -1.08 20.47 12.45
N LEU A 82 -1.39 21.53 11.70
CA LEU A 82 -2.40 21.49 10.64
C LEU A 82 -1.91 20.60 9.50
N LEU A 83 -2.60 19.48 9.26
CA LEU A 83 -2.43 18.68 8.04
C LEU A 83 -3.50 19.08 7.01
N VAL A 84 -3.03 19.55 5.86
CA VAL A 84 -3.86 19.91 4.70
C VAL A 84 -3.66 18.85 3.62
N SER A 85 -4.76 18.36 3.06
CA SER A 85 -4.72 17.51 1.87
C SER A 85 -5.11 18.33 0.64
N ALA A 86 -4.35 18.17 -0.43
CA ALA A 86 -4.59 18.85 -1.69
C ALA A 86 -4.31 17.94 -2.88
N VAL A 87 -4.90 18.28 -4.01
CA VAL A 87 -4.62 17.71 -5.33
C VAL A 87 -4.12 18.80 -6.26
N PRO A 88 -3.40 18.45 -7.34
CA PRO A 88 -2.99 19.46 -8.31
C PRO A 88 -4.21 20.11 -8.97
N ASP A 89 -4.26 21.45 -9.00
CA ASP A 89 -5.31 22.19 -9.70
C ASP A 89 -4.95 22.31 -11.18
N THR A 90 -5.51 21.41 -12.00
CA THR A 90 -5.16 21.29 -13.42
C THR A 90 -5.69 22.42 -14.29
N GLU A 91 -6.50 23.34 -13.77
CA GLU A 91 -6.91 24.54 -14.49
C GLU A 91 -5.71 25.48 -14.71
N TYR A 92 -4.76 25.48 -13.77
CA TYR A 92 -3.53 26.29 -13.84
C TYR A 92 -2.35 25.49 -14.41
N ALA A 93 -1.45 26.19 -15.12
CA ALA A 93 -0.25 25.57 -15.70
C ALA A 93 0.63 24.93 -14.63
N SER A 94 0.84 25.61 -13.50
CA SER A 94 1.62 25.09 -12.38
C SER A 94 1.01 23.82 -11.76
N GLY A 95 -0.32 23.69 -11.73
CA GLY A 95 -0.95 22.47 -11.24
C GLY A 95 -0.86 21.32 -12.24
N ARG A 96 -0.89 21.60 -13.55
CA ARG A 96 -0.59 20.57 -14.58
C ARG A 96 0.84 20.06 -14.48
N ASP A 97 1.82 20.94 -14.28
CA ASP A 97 3.23 20.54 -14.11
C ASP A 97 3.41 19.62 -12.89
N VAL A 98 2.77 19.95 -11.77
CA VAL A 98 2.75 19.11 -10.57
C VAL A 98 2.06 17.76 -10.84
N ALA A 99 0.91 17.76 -11.53
CA ALA A 99 0.21 16.53 -11.88
C ALA A 99 1.09 15.57 -12.72
N GLU A 100 1.82 16.10 -13.70
CA GLU A 100 2.77 15.31 -14.49
C GLU A 100 3.95 14.78 -13.64
N GLU A 101 4.39 15.53 -12.63
CA GLU A 101 5.42 15.07 -11.70
C GLU A 101 4.92 13.94 -10.81
N LEU A 102 3.70 14.05 -10.26
CA LEU A 102 3.06 12.98 -9.49
C LEU A 102 2.87 11.72 -10.36
N GLU A 103 2.44 11.87 -11.61
CA GLU A 103 2.29 10.75 -12.53
C GLU A 103 3.64 10.08 -12.82
N ARG A 104 4.70 10.86 -13.10
CA ARG A 104 6.05 10.33 -13.31
C ARG A 104 6.55 9.56 -12.08
N ALA A 105 6.25 10.04 -10.87
CA ALA A 105 6.56 9.30 -9.65
C ALA A 105 5.78 7.98 -9.57
N CYS A 106 4.47 7.99 -9.84
CA CYS A 106 3.63 6.78 -9.88
C CYS A 106 4.18 5.75 -10.89
N GLN A 107 4.63 6.18 -12.08
CA GLN A 107 5.26 5.29 -13.06
C GLN A 107 6.54 4.65 -12.54
N LYS A 108 7.39 5.39 -11.81
CA LYS A 108 8.60 4.83 -11.17
C LYS A 108 8.23 3.83 -10.07
N LEU A 109 7.21 4.13 -9.26
CA LEU A 109 6.76 3.27 -8.16
C LEU A 109 6.24 1.90 -8.62
N LYS A 110 5.81 1.75 -9.88
CA LYS A 110 5.43 0.44 -10.45
C LYS A 110 6.54 -0.61 -10.32
N ASN A 111 7.80 -0.20 -10.41
CA ASN A 111 8.94 -1.10 -10.26
C ASN A 111 9.32 -1.35 -8.79
N TYR A 112 8.73 -0.59 -7.86
CA TYR A 112 9.02 -0.63 -6.43
C TYR A 112 7.72 -0.61 -5.61
N PRO A 113 6.88 -1.66 -5.76
CA PRO A 113 5.53 -1.69 -5.16
C PRO A 113 5.55 -1.62 -3.63
N CYS A 114 4.39 -1.34 -3.04
CA CYS A 114 4.19 -1.48 -1.60
C CYS A 114 4.44 -2.92 -1.14
N PHE A 115 4.69 -3.09 0.16
CA PHE A 115 5.03 -4.39 0.74
C PHE A 115 3.96 -5.46 0.51
N GLU A 116 2.68 -5.11 0.67
CA GLU A 116 1.57 -6.06 0.50
C GLU A 116 1.51 -6.60 -0.93
N HIS A 117 1.54 -5.71 -1.93
CA HIS A 117 1.53 -6.10 -3.34
C HIS A 117 2.76 -6.94 -3.71
N TRP A 118 3.95 -6.45 -3.33
CA TRP A 118 5.21 -7.17 -3.55
C TRP A 118 5.20 -8.58 -2.98
N LEU A 119 4.72 -8.73 -1.73
CA LEU A 119 4.67 -10.04 -1.08
C LEU A 119 3.66 -10.96 -1.76
N CYS A 120 2.49 -10.45 -2.12
CA CYS A 120 1.49 -11.22 -2.84
C CYS A 120 1.99 -11.71 -4.21
N GLU A 121 2.77 -10.89 -4.93
CA GLU A 121 3.47 -11.30 -6.14
C GLU A 121 4.49 -12.41 -5.86
N LYS A 122 5.33 -12.26 -4.83
CA LYS A 122 6.33 -13.27 -4.46
C LYS A 122 5.73 -14.60 -4.04
N LEU A 123 4.58 -14.58 -3.38
CA LEU A 123 3.84 -15.76 -2.97
C LEU A 123 2.99 -16.36 -4.11
N GLY A 124 2.88 -15.68 -5.25
CA GLY A 124 2.08 -16.15 -6.39
C GLY A 124 0.57 -16.11 -6.14
N VAL A 125 0.09 -15.24 -5.25
CA VAL A 125 -1.34 -15.12 -4.87
C VAL A 125 -2.05 -13.93 -5.52
N ILE A 126 -1.42 -13.31 -6.53
CA ILE A 126 -2.08 -12.32 -7.38
C ILE A 126 -3.02 -13.05 -8.34
N SER A 127 -4.29 -12.65 -8.35
CA SER A 127 -5.32 -13.34 -9.12
C SER A 127 -5.16 -13.07 -10.61
N LYS A 128 -4.87 -14.13 -11.38
CA LYS A 128 -4.71 -14.06 -12.84
C LYS A 128 -6.01 -13.69 -13.57
N GLY A 129 -7.18 -13.97 -12.98
CA GLY A 129 -8.48 -13.59 -13.56
C GLY A 129 -8.81 -12.10 -13.40
N MET A 130 -8.13 -11.41 -12.48
CA MET A 130 -8.31 -9.98 -12.18
C MET A 130 -7.29 -9.09 -12.91
N PHE A 131 -6.51 -9.62 -13.86
CA PHE A 131 -5.58 -8.82 -14.66
C PHE A 131 -6.28 -7.66 -15.41
N MET A 132 -7.55 -7.83 -15.82
CA MET A 132 -8.34 -6.76 -16.43
C MET A 132 -8.80 -5.67 -15.44
N PHE A 133 -8.62 -5.87 -14.13
CA PHE A 133 -9.13 -4.99 -13.05
C PHE A 133 -8.06 -4.52 -12.06
N GLY A 134 -6.78 -4.67 -12.37
CA GLY A 134 -5.74 -4.21 -11.45
C GLY A 134 -4.68 -5.24 -11.11
N GLY A 135 -4.96 -6.55 -11.17
CA GLY A 135 -4.01 -7.53 -10.62
C GLY A 135 -3.93 -7.46 -9.08
N TYR A 136 -5.08 -7.35 -8.42
CA TYR A 136 -5.17 -7.40 -6.96
C TYR A 136 -5.09 -8.83 -6.42
N SER A 137 -4.58 -8.97 -5.20
CA SER A 137 -4.82 -10.18 -4.40
C SER A 137 -6.07 -10.06 -3.54
N ALA A 138 -6.83 -11.14 -3.46
CA ALA A 138 -7.89 -11.29 -2.46
C ALA A 138 -7.33 -11.57 -1.06
N TRP A 139 -6.03 -11.84 -0.95
CA TRP A 139 -5.34 -12.08 0.31
C TRP A 139 -5.07 -10.75 1.00
N LYS A 140 -5.74 -10.51 2.13
CA LYS A 140 -5.53 -9.29 2.93
C LYS A 140 -4.50 -9.54 4.00
N LEU A 141 -3.41 -8.78 3.94
CA LEU A 141 -2.26 -8.89 4.83
C LEU A 141 -2.48 -8.09 6.12
N VAL A 142 -2.08 -8.68 7.24
CA VAL A 142 -1.94 -8.00 8.53
C VAL A 142 -0.69 -8.55 9.24
N PHE A 143 0.08 -7.69 9.91
CA PHE A 143 1.14 -8.15 10.82
C PHE A 143 0.53 -8.57 12.15
N SER A 144 1.09 -9.61 12.79
CA SER A 144 0.83 -9.84 14.22
C SER A 144 1.23 -8.61 15.04
N ARG A 145 0.66 -8.48 16.23
CA ARG A 145 0.89 -7.29 17.07
C ARG A 145 2.37 -7.07 17.41
N ASP A 146 3.10 -8.15 17.67
CA ASP A 146 4.56 -8.13 17.90
C ASP A 146 5.39 -7.96 16.61
N GLY A 147 4.74 -7.97 15.44
CA GLY A 147 5.36 -7.89 14.13
C GLY A 147 6.09 -9.15 13.70
N SER A 148 6.03 -10.25 14.46
CA SER A 148 6.82 -11.45 14.20
C SER A 148 6.19 -12.39 13.16
N HIS A 149 4.93 -12.21 12.80
CA HIS A 149 4.22 -13.02 11.81
C HIS A 149 3.47 -12.15 10.82
N ILE A 150 3.41 -12.62 9.58
CA ILE A 150 2.47 -12.11 8.57
C ILE A 150 1.26 -13.04 8.54
N LEU A 151 0.09 -12.44 8.68
CA LEU A 151 -1.21 -13.10 8.68
C LEU A 151 -1.99 -12.70 7.44
N PHE A 152 -2.79 -13.64 6.94
CA PHE A 152 -3.66 -13.40 5.80
C PHE A 152 -5.09 -13.76 6.12
N ARG A 153 -6.01 -12.87 5.74
CA ARG A 153 -7.45 -13.14 5.67
C ARG A 153 -7.86 -13.25 4.19
N VAL A 154 -8.40 -14.40 3.81
CA VAL A 154 -8.73 -14.73 2.42
C VAL A 154 -10.21 -15.07 2.28
N PRO A 155 -10.98 -14.40 1.41
CA PRO A 155 -12.39 -14.71 1.21
C PRO A 155 -12.56 -16.10 0.58
N LEU A 156 -13.57 -16.83 1.04
CA LEU A 156 -13.97 -18.11 0.47
C LEU A 156 -15.06 -17.93 -0.59
N ASP A 157 -15.04 -18.78 -1.61
CA ASP A 157 -16.12 -18.86 -2.60
C ASP A 157 -17.38 -19.54 -2.03
N HIS A 158 -18.38 -19.74 -2.89
CA HIS A 158 -19.65 -20.37 -2.52
C HIS A 158 -19.51 -21.85 -2.14
N GLU A 159 -18.44 -22.52 -2.59
CA GLU A 159 -18.08 -23.89 -2.18
C GLU A 159 -17.25 -23.91 -0.90
N GLY A 160 -16.90 -22.75 -0.33
CA GLY A 160 -16.07 -22.65 0.86
C GLY A 160 -14.58 -22.87 0.58
N LYS A 161 -14.12 -22.69 -0.66
CA LYS A 161 -12.73 -22.87 -1.09
C LYS A 161 -12.04 -21.53 -1.34
N VAL A 162 -10.72 -21.53 -1.20
CA VAL A 162 -9.86 -20.43 -1.66
C VAL A 162 -9.69 -20.60 -3.17
N ARG A 163 -9.89 -19.53 -3.93
CA ARG A 163 -9.83 -19.56 -5.40
C ARG A 163 -8.40 -19.66 -5.91
N GLU A 164 -7.48 -18.95 -5.27
CA GLU A 164 -6.07 -18.93 -5.59
C GLU A 164 -5.34 -20.16 -5.02
N SER A 165 -4.18 -20.49 -5.58
CA SER A 165 -3.28 -21.47 -5.00
C SER A 165 -2.80 -21.00 -3.62
N ILE A 166 -2.84 -21.89 -2.64
CA ILE A 166 -2.29 -21.64 -1.31
C ILE A 166 -0.76 -21.76 -1.42
N PRO A 167 0.01 -20.72 -1.06
CA PRO A 167 1.48 -20.79 -1.06
C PRO A 167 1.99 -21.89 -0.13
N VAL A 168 3.07 -22.57 -0.51
CA VAL A 168 3.68 -23.63 0.29
C VAL A 168 4.20 -23.13 1.64
N ASP A 169 4.60 -21.87 1.70
CA ASP A 169 5.11 -21.21 2.89
C ASP A 169 3.99 -20.78 3.87
N CYS A 170 2.72 -20.87 3.45
CA CYS A 170 1.57 -20.47 4.26
C CYS A 170 0.98 -21.65 5.03
N THR A 171 0.86 -21.51 6.34
CA THR A 171 0.14 -22.45 7.20
C THR A 171 -1.28 -21.97 7.44
N ARG A 172 -2.28 -22.85 7.28
CA ARG A 172 -3.68 -22.52 7.59
C ARG A 172 -3.88 -22.50 9.11
N ILE A 173 -4.51 -21.45 9.61
CA ILE A 173 -4.80 -21.27 11.05
C ILE A 173 -6.31 -21.13 11.30
N LYS A 174 -6.71 -21.27 12.57
CA LYS A 174 -8.10 -21.02 12.99
C LYS A 174 -8.36 -19.53 13.10
N HIS A 175 -9.63 -19.13 12.97
CA HIS A 175 -10.04 -17.73 13.21
C HIS A 175 -9.64 -17.24 14.60
N SER A 176 -9.79 -18.08 15.64
CA SER A 176 -9.41 -17.74 17.01
C SER A 176 -7.92 -17.44 17.17
N GLU A 177 -7.05 -18.17 16.46
CA GLU A 177 -5.61 -17.91 16.47
C GLU A 177 -5.29 -16.61 15.72
N TYR A 178 -5.95 -16.36 14.59
CA TYR A 178 -5.80 -15.10 13.86
C TYR A 178 -6.13 -13.90 14.76
N VAL A 179 -7.28 -13.95 15.44
CA VAL A 179 -7.71 -12.88 16.35
C VAL A 179 -6.72 -12.67 17.50
N ALA A 180 -6.28 -13.77 18.14
CA ALA A 180 -5.30 -13.69 19.23
C ALA A 180 -3.98 -13.03 18.78
N LEU A 181 -3.51 -13.32 17.57
CA LEU A 181 -2.27 -12.72 17.05
C LEU A 181 -2.42 -11.26 16.61
N THR A 182 -3.64 -10.78 16.35
CA THR A 182 -3.90 -9.41 15.89
C THR A 182 -4.37 -8.45 16.99
N GLU A 183 -5.03 -8.92 18.04
CA GLU A 183 -5.72 -8.07 19.03
C GLU A 183 -5.08 -8.07 20.43
N GLU A 184 -4.47 -9.18 20.88
CA GLU A 184 -3.81 -9.30 22.21
C GLU A 184 -2.37 -8.81 22.21
#